data_AF-A0A8J1T4Y4-F1
#
_entry.id   AF-A0A8J1T4Y4-F1
#
_cell.length_a   1.000
_cell.length_b   1.000
_cell.length_c   1.000
_cell.angle_alpha   90.00
_cell.angle_beta   90.00
_cell.angle_gamma   90.00
#
_symmetry.space_group_name_H-M   'P 1'
#
loop_
_entity.id
_entity.type
_entity.pdbx_description
1 polymer ?
#
loop_
_entity_poly.entity_id
_entity_poly.type
_entity_poly.pdbx_seq_one_letter_code
_entity_poly.pdbx_strand_id
1 'polypeptide(L)'
;MMQTLVLVVGYETLCDEVIVDGYDIEVPAVMATSYALMCYVHNNYIDEASKIMYWIQHRRKTLGGWASTMDTITAIQALHNYGLTNPNRDIYYMEVEVTATSTPGWKEVVVLDRTNFNVAQEIEIPNVYGSIKITARGNGLALIQVETEVNVEFQDLMEPGADLPEDQDFDSHFDLEISLDWAGRNFSTMYITTCTRWVRTDLSPHSQLAFIDLEIPSGYYIIKEELRKQQKKYPFIKRSKYSAESRMLSIYFEKIGTDWICPKIRADRWYPVANISIQNFAIVGEYYEPEIQNATLYTVYNLNFLHVCQVCGSFECPYCPHYNTGTPTNTWNVHSCFLYIFGTTVALFIRMNNMFLDFR
;
A
#
# COMPACT_ATOMS: atom_id res chain seq x y z
N MET A 1 24.15 7.03 -18.46
CA MET A 1 24.87 7.45 -19.69
C MET A 1 23.88 8.22 -20.55
N MET A 2 24.31 9.41 -21.00
CA MET A 2 23.63 10.37 -21.88
C MET A 2 22.67 11.38 -21.22
N GLN A 3 22.94 12.64 -21.58
CA GLN A 3 22.59 13.91 -20.95
C GLN A 3 21.23 14.48 -21.41
N THR A 4 20.86 15.56 -20.71
CA THR A 4 20.11 16.76 -21.17
C THR A 4 18.62 16.75 -20.84
N LEU A 5 18.26 17.34 -19.69
CA LEU A 5 16.91 17.85 -19.45
C LEU A 5 16.94 19.37 -19.64
N VAL A 6 16.22 19.83 -20.66
CA VAL A 6 16.00 21.23 -20.97
C VAL A 6 14.81 21.69 -20.14
N LEU A 7 15.07 22.57 -19.19
CA LEU A 7 14.07 23.28 -18.40
C LEU A 7 13.59 24.48 -19.23
N VAL A 8 12.35 24.44 -19.71
CA VAL A 8 11.66 25.64 -20.24
C VAL A 8 10.32 25.78 -19.53
N VAL A 9 10.35 26.54 -18.44
CA VAL A 9 9.19 27.32 -18.00
C VAL A 9 9.55 28.77 -18.28
N GLY A 10 8.67 29.45 -19.02
CA GLY A 10 8.83 30.86 -19.37
C GLY A 10 9.01 31.70 -18.10
N TYR A 11 10.04 32.52 -18.14
CA TYR A 11 10.57 33.37 -17.09
C TYR A 11 9.61 34.53 -16.74
N GLU A 12 9.49 34.81 -15.44
CA GLU A 12 9.85 36.13 -14.92
C GLU A 12 10.66 35.90 -13.64
N THR A 13 11.93 36.26 -13.70
CA THR A 13 12.94 36.07 -12.67
C THR A 13 12.70 36.99 -11.50
N LEU A 14 12.44 36.40 -10.34
CA LEU A 14 12.98 36.87 -9.06
C LEU A 14 13.42 35.62 -8.30
N CYS A 15 14.59 35.12 -8.71
CA CYS A 15 15.45 34.36 -7.83
C CYS A 15 15.88 35.32 -6.72
N ASP A 16 15.21 35.26 -5.58
CA ASP A 16 15.96 35.20 -4.34
C ASP A 16 16.00 33.71 -3.99
N GLU A 17 17.20 33.15 -4.12
CA GLU A 17 17.59 31.94 -3.41
C GLU A 17 17.27 32.15 -1.93
N VAL A 18 16.13 31.61 -1.49
CA VAL A 18 16.12 30.98 -0.18
C VAL A 18 16.51 29.53 -0.44
N ILE A 19 17.79 29.35 -0.74
CA ILE A 19 18.48 28.12 -0.38
C ILE A 19 18.35 28.07 1.15
N VAL A 20 17.37 27.33 1.66
CA VAL A 20 17.46 26.80 3.01
C VAL A 20 18.42 25.62 2.91
N ASP A 21 19.71 25.93 2.82
CA ASP A 21 20.77 24.97 3.13
C ASP A 21 20.64 24.72 4.63
N GLY A 22 19.99 23.61 5.00
CA GLY A 22 19.79 23.26 6.39
C GLY A 22 18.74 22.19 6.55
N TYR A 23 19.21 20.96 6.66
CA TYR A 23 18.68 19.89 7.51
C TYR A 23 17.69 20.40 8.57
N ASP A 24 16.40 20.42 8.25
CA ASP A 24 15.34 20.67 9.21
C ASP A 24 14.17 19.78 8.77
N ILE A 25 13.82 18.82 9.63
CA ILE A 25 12.55 18.11 9.59
C ILE A 25 11.46 19.12 9.29
N GLU A 26 10.65 18.90 8.24
CA GLU A 26 9.60 19.83 7.85
C GLU A 26 8.51 19.85 8.94
N VAL A 27 8.75 20.59 10.03
CA VAL A 27 7.75 21.11 10.98
C VAL A 27 6.55 21.54 10.15
N PRO A 28 5.29 21.17 10.45
CA PRO A 28 4.17 21.17 9.50
C PRO A 28 4.07 22.47 8.67
N ALA A 29 4.84 22.48 7.57
CA ALA A 29 5.22 23.71 6.89
C ALA A 29 4.03 24.19 6.07
N VAL A 30 3.28 23.23 5.54
CA VAL A 30 2.00 23.45 4.87
C VAL A 30 0.98 24.09 5.81
N MET A 31 0.84 23.61 7.05
CA MET A 31 -0.07 24.23 8.02
C MET A 31 0.31 25.69 8.31
N ALA A 32 1.57 25.94 8.66
CA ALA A 32 2.03 27.29 9.02
C ALA A 32 1.88 28.27 7.84
N THR A 33 2.28 27.86 6.64
CA THR A 33 2.14 28.67 5.42
C THR A 33 0.68 28.88 5.02
N SER A 34 -0.21 27.92 5.28
CA SER A 34 -1.65 28.06 5.04
C SER A 34 -2.27 29.14 5.95
N TYR A 35 -1.90 29.16 7.24
CA TYR A 35 -2.30 30.25 8.13
C TYR A 35 -1.73 31.59 7.69
N ALA A 36 -0.48 31.62 7.23
CA ALA A 36 0.11 32.83 6.66
C ALA A 36 -0.73 33.30 5.45
N LEU A 37 -1.03 32.42 4.49
CA LEU A 37 -1.85 32.76 3.31
C LEU A 37 -3.19 33.38 3.72
N MET A 38 -3.88 32.82 4.72
CA MET A 38 -5.13 33.39 5.23
C MET A 38 -4.93 34.81 5.78
N CYS A 39 -3.85 35.08 6.50
CA CYS A 39 -3.51 36.41 6.99
C CYS A 39 -3.20 37.40 5.86
N TYR A 40 -2.44 36.99 4.84
CA TYR A 40 -2.13 37.84 3.68
C TYR A 40 -3.41 38.19 2.90
N VAL A 41 -4.27 37.20 2.67
CA VAL A 41 -5.59 37.40 2.04
C VAL A 41 -6.47 38.35 2.86
N HIS A 42 -6.50 38.18 4.19
CA HIS A 42 -7.31 39.04 5.07
C HIS A 42 -6.84 40.51 5.05
N ASN A 43 -5.52 40.73 4.96
CA ASN A 43 -4.93 42.07 4.87
C ASN A 43 -4.89 42.64 3.44
N ASN A 44 -5.45 41.92 2.46
CA ASN A 44 -5.52 42.31 1.05
C ASN A 44 -4.13 42.43 0.36
N TYR A 45 -3.14 41.66 0.82
CA TYR A 45 -1.83 41.51 0.18
C TYR A 45 -1.86 40.37 -0.84
N ILE A 46 -2.52 40.62 -1.97
CA ILE A 46 -2.85 39.58 -2.97
C ILE A 46 -1.62 39.11 -3.76
N ASP A 47 -0.69 40.02 -4.07
CA ASP A 47 0.50 39.70 -4.86
C ASP A 47 1.43 38.75 -4.09
N GLU A 48 1.65 38.99 -2.80
CA GLU A 48 2.41 38.10 -1.91
C GLU A 48 1.66 36.80 -1.65
N ALA A 49 0.33 36.86 -1.47
CA ALA A 49 -0.52 35.68 -1.30
C ALA A 49 -0.42 34.73 -2.50
N SER A 50 -0.26 35.25 -3.73
CA SER A 50 -0.12 34.42 -4.92
C SER A 50 1.11 33.50 -4.85
N LYS A 51 2.25 34.00 -4.34
CA LYS A 51 3.49 33.22 -4.18
C LYS A 51 3.32 32.10 -3.16
N ILE A 52 2.66 32.41 -2.03
CA ILE A 52 2.37 31.41 -0.99
C ILE A 52 1.42 30.35 -1.53
N MET A 53 0.39 30.76 -2.28
CA MET A 53 -0.54 29.83 -2.94
C MET A 53 0.20 28.88 -3.88
N TYR A 54 1.11 29.37 -4.73
CA TYR A 54 1.90 28.51 -5.61
C TYR A 54 2.75 27.50 -4.84
N TRP A 55 3.40 27.92 -3.75
CA TRP A 55 4.18 27.01 -2.91
C TRP A 55 3.32 25.91 -2.28
N ILE A 56 2.16 26.25 -1.72
CA ILE A 56 1.23 25.27 -1.12
C ILE A 56 0.76 24.27 -2.18
N GLN A 57 0.41 24.73 -3.38
CA GLN A 57 -0.04 23.87 -4.49
C GLN A 57 1.07 22.94 -4.98
N HIS A 58 2.34 23.35 -4.90
CA HIS A 58 3.48 22.52 -5.26
C HIS A 58 3.71 21.37 -4.28
N ARG A 59 3.29 21.52 -3.01
CA ARG A 59 3.38 20.48 -1.98
C ARG A 59 2.17 19.51 -1.96
N ARG A 60 1.28 19.61 -2.95
CA ARG A 60 0.09 18.77 -3.04
C ARG A 60 0.45 17.33 -3.44
N LYS A 61 -0.12 16.35 -2.75
CA LYS A 61 0.03 14.91 -3.05
C LYS A 61 -0.99 14.48 -4.11
N THR A 62 -0.80 13.27 -4.65
CA THR A 62 -1.52 12.78 -5.83
C THR A 62 -3.04 12.79 -5.70
N LEU A 63 -3.57 12.39 -4.54
CA LEU A 63 -5.02 12.37 -4.26
C LEU A 63 -5.63 13.77 -3.98
N GLY A 64 -4.90 14.84 -4.26
CA GLY A 64 -5.36 16.21 -4.05
C GLY A 64 -5.37 16.66 -2.58
N GLY A 65 -4.88 15.83 -1.67
CA GLY A 65 -4.58 16.20 -0.28
C GLY A 65 -3.12 16.62 -0.10
N TRP A 66 -2.75 16.94 1.14
CA TRP A 66 -1.37 17.16 1.56
C TRP A 66 -0.91 16.02 2.46
N ALA A 67 0.35 16.06 2.88
CA ALA A 67 1.00 15.00 3.64
C ALA A 67 0.19 14.54 4.87
N SER A 68 -0.38 15.48 5.64
CA SER A 68 -1.18 15.17 6.82
C SER A 68 -2.64 15.63 6.71
N THR A 69 -3.47 15.12 7.62
CA THR A 69 -4.89 15.52 7.73
C THR A 69 -5.07 16.99 8.11
N MET A 70 -4.24 17.49 9.04
CA MET A 70 -4.31 18.88 9.46
C MET A 70 -3.83 19.81 8.37
N ASP A 71 -2.72 19.48 7.69
CA ASP A 71 -2.24 20.22 6.53
C ASP A 71 -3.31 20.33 5.46
N THR A 72 -3.99 19.21 5.16
CA THR A 72 -5.04 19.16 4.16
C THR A 72 -6.21 20.08 4.52
N ILE A 73 -6.68 20.05 5.77
CA ILE A 73 -7.80 20.90 6.20
C ILE A 73 -7.41 22.38 6.13
N THR A 74 -6.24 22.75 6.65
CA THR A 74 -5.79 24.14 6.68
C THR A 74 -5.46 24.67 5.29
N ALA A 75 -4.83 23.87 4.43
CA ALA A 75 -4.49 24.24 3.06
C ALA A 75 -5.75 24.45 2.22
N ILE A 76 -6.72 23.52 2.27
CA ILE A 76 -7.99 23.68 1.56
C ILE A 76 -8.72 24.95 2.02
N GLN A 77 -8.76 25.22 3.32
CA GLN A 77 -9.39 26.42 3.87
C GLN A 77 -8.69 27.70 3.37
N ALA A 78 -7.36 27.74 3.40
CA ALA A 78 -6.58 28.88 2.95
C ALA A 78 -6.73 29.13 1.44
N LEU A 79 -6.63 28.07 0.63
CA LEU A 79 -6.80 28.12 -0.83
C LEU A 79 -8.23 28.49 -1.23
N HIS A 80 -9.23 28.03 -0.48
CA HIS A 80 -10.61 28.46 -0.68
C HIS A 80 -10.76 29.97 -0.46
N ASN A 81 -10.22 30.50 0.64
CA ASN A 81 -10.27 31.93 0.93
C ASN A 81 -9.53 32.76 -0.12
N TYR A 82 -8.38 32.29 -0.58
CA TYR A 82 -7.66 32.91 -1.70
C TYR A 82 -8.47 32.83 -3.00
N GLY A 83 -9.12 31.71 -3.29
CA GLY A 83 -9.96 31.55 -4.48
C GLY A 83 -11.15 32.53 -4.52
N LEU A 84 -11.67 32.94 -3.37
CA LEU A 84 -12.75 33.93 -3.27
C LEU A 84 -12.30 35.36 -3.62
N THR A 85 -11.01 35.68 -3.59
CA THR A 85 -10.54 37.02 -3.95
C THR A 85 -10.48 37.25 -5.46
N ASN A 86 -10.54 36.19 -6.27
CA ASN A 86 -10.42 36.30 -7.73
C ASN A 86 -11.74 36.81 -8.37
N PRO A 87 -11.78 38.04 -8.89
CA PRO A 87 -12.99 38.61 -9.47
C PRO A 87 -13.31 38.06 -10.87
N ASN A 88 -12.38 37.38 -11.54
CA ASN A 88 -12.50 36.97 -12.94
C ASN A 88 -13.22 35.62 -13.14
N ARG A 89 -13.94 35.12 -12.13
CA ARG A 89 -14.63 33.83 -12.20
C ARG A 89 -15.75 33.79 -13.26
N ASP A 90 -16.32 34.94 -13.59
CA ASP A 90 -17.42 35.06 -14.56
C ASP A 90 -16.96 34.93 -16.02
N ILE A 91 -15.67 35.15 -16.31
CA ILE A 91 -15.08 35.11 -17.65
C ILE A 91 -13.97 34.05 -17.69
N TYR A 92 -14.30 32.84 -17.24
CA TYR A 92 -13.36 31.72 -17.23
C TYR A 92 -13.39 30.96 -18.56
N TYR A 93 -12.27 30.99 -19.30
CA TYR A 93 -12.06 30.22 -20.52
C TYR A 93 -10.57 29.94 -20.69
N MET A 94 -10.17 28.68 -20.68
CA MET A 94 -8.77 28.27 -20.84
C MET A 94 -8.66 27.03 -21.72
N GLU A 95 -7.82 27.10 -22.74
CA GLU A 95 -7.42 25.97 -23.58
C GLU A 95 -6.04 25.50 -23.14
N VAL A 96 -5.95 24.24 -22.74
CA VAL A 96 -4.71 23.59 -22.30
C VAL A 96 -4.35 22.51 -23.31
N GLU A 97 -3.24 22.70 -24.01
CA GLU A 97 -2.67 21.72 -24.93
C GLU A 97 -1.50 21.00 -24.26
N VAL A 98 -1.57 19.67 -24.23
CA VAL A 98 -0.55 18.78 -23.65
C VAL A 98 0.08 17.96 -24.76
N THR A 99 1.41 17.96 -24.82
CA THR A 99 2.21 17.20 -25.79
C THR A 99 3.34 16.48 -25.08
N ALA A 100 3.67 15.27 -25.55
CA ALA A 100 4.74 14.46 -24.98
C ALA A 100 5.85 14.24 -26.01
N THR A 101 7.11 14.47 -25.64
CA THR A 101 8.24 14.27 -26.56
C THR A 101 8.48 12.80 -26.89
N SER A 102 8.02 11.89 -26.04
CA SER A 102 8.16 10.43 -26.23
C SER A 102 7.23 9.85 -27.29
N THR A 103 6.15 10.56 -27.63
CA THR A 103 5.16 10.11 -28.60
C THR A 103 4.91 11.20 -29.64
N PRO A 104 5.76 11.26 -30.70
CA PRO A 104 5.61 12.26 -31.75
C PRO A 104 4.23 12.19 -32.41
N GLY A 105 3.52 13.32 -32.42
CA GLY A 105 2.19 13.43 -33.02
C GLY A 105 1.02 13.19 -32.05
N TRP A 106 1.28 12.72 -30.82
CA TRP A 106 0.27 12.70 -29.77
C TRP A 106 0.12 14.10 -29.17
N LYS A 107 -1.13 14.56 -29.10
CA LYS A 107 -1.52 15.80 -28.45
C LYS A 107 -2.91 15.63 -27.88
N GLU A 108 -3.13 16.18 -26.71
CA GLU A 108 -4.45 16.27 -26.09
C GLU A 108 -4.75 17.74 -25.80
N VAL A 109 -5.98 18.15 -26.10
CA VAL A 109 -6.43 19.53 -25.90
C VAL A 109 -7.65 19.52 -25.03
N VAL A 110 -7.54 20.17 -23.88
CA VAL A 110 -8.61 20.29 -22.90
C VAL A 110 -9.06 21.75 -22.86
N VAL A 111 -10.34 21.97 -23.13
CA VAL A 111 -10.96 23.30 -23.04
C VAL A 111 -11.74 23.38 -21.74
N LEU A 112 -11.30 24.26 -20.85
CA LEU A 112 -11.95 24.56 -19.59
C LEU A 112 -12.80 25.84 -19.73
N ASP A 113 -14.07 25.74 -19.41
CA ASP A 113 -15.06 26.79 -19.46
C ASP A 113 -15.84 26.89 -18.14
N ARG A 114 -16.81 27.81 -18.07
CA ARG A 114 -17.62 28.03 -16.87
C ARG A 114 -18.55 26.85 -16.51
N THR A 115 -18.70 25.86 -17.39
CA THR A 115 -19.54 24.68 -17.14
C THR A 115 -18.74 23.51 -16.61
N ASN A 116 -17.47 23.37 -17.00
CA ASN A 116 -16.64 22.21 -16.69
C ASN A 116 -15.44 22.51 -15.77
N PHE A 117 -15.18 23.76 -15.37
CA PHE A 117 -14.00 24.11 -14.54
C PHE A 117 -13.92 23.42 -13.17
N ASN A 118 -15.04 22.90 -12.65
CA ASN A 118 -15.06 22.14 -11.39
C ASN A 118 -14.86 20.63 -11.58
N VAL A 119 -14.84 20.15 -12.83
CA VAL A 119 -14.71 18.73 -13.16
C VAL A 119 -13.25 18.45 -13.45
N ALA A 120 -12.66 17.53 -12.69
CA ALA A 120 -11.29 17.06 -12.94
C ALA A 120 -11.18 16.47 -14.34
N GLN A 121 -10.12 16.86 -15.05
CA GLN A 121 -9.80 16.36 -16.39
C GLN A 121 -8.55 15.50 -16.25
N GLU A 122 -8.66 14.22 -16.61
CA GLU A 122 -7.57 13.25 -16.54
C GLU A 122 -7.09 12.94 -17.96
N ILE A 123 -5.78 12.93 -18.14
CA ILE A 123 -5.12 12.65 -19.42
C ILE A 123 -4.13 11.52 -19.19
N GLU A 124 -4.38 10.36 -19.78
CA GLU A 124 -3.43 9.25 -19.76
C GLU A 124 -2.32 9.51 -20.79
N ILE A 125 -1.08 9.55 -20.30
CA ILE A 125 0.09 9.73 -21.15
C ILE A 125 0.55 8.35 -21.63
N PRO A 126 0.66 8.11 -22.95
CA PRO A 126 0.91 6.77 -23.48
C PRO A 126 2.30 6.19 -23.15
N ASN A 127 3.31 7.06 -23.03
CA ASN A 127 4.69 6.67 -22.73
C ASN A 127 5.22 7.50 -21.56
N VAL A 128 5.75 6.82 -20.54
CA VAL A 128 6.15 7.42 -19.24
C VAL A 128 7.51 8.13 -19.30
N TYR A 129 8.31 7.90 -20.35
CA TYR A 129 9.62 8.56 -20.51
C TYR A 129 9.51 9.88 -21.30
N GLY A 130 10.52 10.74 -21.18
CA GLY A 130 10.62 12.00 -21.92
C GLY A 130 10.07 13.22 -21.17
N SER A 131 9.94 14.34 -21.87
CA SER A 131 9.44 15.60 -21.32
C SER A 131 8.02 15.87 -21.79
N ILE A 132 7.20 16.41 -20.89
CA ILE A 132 5.83 16.86 -21.18
C ILE A 132 5.88 18.37 -21.39
N LYS A 133 5.33 18.84 -22.50
CA LYS A 133 5.17 20.26 -22.79
C LYS A 133 3.70 20.62 -22.72
N ILE A 134 3.39 21.57 -21.86
CA ILE A 134 2.05 22.07 -21.59
C ILE A 134 1.98 23.52 -22.06
N THR A 135 0.98 23.86 -22.86
CA THR A 135 0.72 25.24 -23.27
C THR A 135 -0.72 25.61 -22.95
N ALA A 136 -0.89 26.58 -22.05
CA ALA A 136 -2.20 27.12 -21.69
C ALA A 136 -2.44 28.47 -22.38
N ARG A 137 -3.66 28.67 -22.89
CA ARG A 137 -4.10 29.92 -23.54
C ARG A 137 -5.48 30.29 -23.05
N GLY A 138 -5.69 31.54 -22.63
CA GLY A 138 -7.00 32.03 -22.21
C GLY A 138 -6.94 32.86 -20.94
N ASN A 139 -8.05 32.94 -20.22
CA ASN A 139 -8.22 33.68 -18.98
C ASN A 139 -8.73 32.75 -17.87
N GLY A 140 -8.01 32.75 -16.75
CA GLY A 140 -8.30 31.92 -15.59
C GLY A 140 -7.02 31.42 -14.92
N LEU A 141 -7.19 30.58 -13.89
CA LEU A 141 -6.14 29.81 -13.25
C LEU A 141 -6.51 28.34 -13.31
N ALA A 142 -5.64 27.50 -13.86
CA ALA A 142 -5.78 26.05 -13.85
C ALA A 142 -4.64 25.44 -13.04
N LEU A 143 -4.96 24.45 -12.20
CA LEU A 143 -3.96 23.60 -11.57
C LEU A 143 -3.71 22.40 -12.48
N ILE A 144 -2.45 22.13 -12.77
CA ILE A 144 -2.04 20.96 -13.54
C ILE A 144 -1.15 20.13 -12.64
N GLN A 145 -1.49 18.85 -12.52
CA GLN A 145 -0.78 17.89 -11.69
C GLN A 145 -0.33 16.73 -12.57
N VAL A 146 0.93 16.34 -12.42
CA VAL A 146 1.50 15.16 -13.07
C VAL A 146 1.73 14.13 -11.98
N GLU A 147 1.18 12.94 -12.17
CA GLU A 147 1.33 11.81 -11.27
C GLU A 147 2.15 10.72 -11.95
N THR A 148 3.11 10.18 -11.21
CA THR A 148 3.96 9.07 -11.66
C THR A 148 3.97 8.01 -10.57
N GLU A 149 3.62 6.79 -10.93
CA GLU A 149 3.70 5.64 -10.04
C GLU A 149 4.86 4.74 -10.48
N VAL A 150 5.67 4.28 -9.53
CA VAL A 150 6.80 3.38 -9.78
C VAL A 150 6.68 2.17 -8.87
N ASN A 151 6.83 0.98 -9.44
CA ASN A 151 6.92 -0.25 -8.67
C ASN A 151 8.38 -0.55 -8.36
N VAL A 152 8.69 -0.70 -7.08
CA VAL A 152 10.04 -0.96 -6.59
C VAL A 152 10.11 -2.36 -5.97
N GLU A 153 11.09 -3.16 -6.38
CA GLU A 153 11.25 -4.55 -5.91
C GLU A 153 12.22 -4.67 -4.72
N PHE A 154 13.22 -3.78 -4.64
CA PHE A 154 14.28 -3.83 -3.63
C PHE A 154 14.18 -2.64 -2.69
N GLN A 155 14.43 -2.88 -1.41
CA GLN A 155 14.35 -1.85 -0.37
C GLN A 155 15.32 -0.69 -0.63
N ASP A 156 16.52 -0.98 -1.16
CA ASP A 156 17.54 0.04 -1.48
C ASP A 156 17.11 1.01 -2.59
N LEU A 157 16.09 0.65 -3.38
CA LEU A 157 15.53 1.46 -4.45
C LEU A 157 14.28 2.23 -4.00
N MET A 158 13.82 2.03 -2.77
CA MET A 158 12.70 2.79 -2.21
C MET A 158 13.19 4.18 -1.85
N GLU A 159 12.45 5.22 -2.27
CA GLU A 159 12.74 6.57 -1.82
C GLU A 159 12.58 6.62 -0.29
N PRO A 160 13.63 7.00 0.47
CA PRO A 160 13.46 7.29 1.88
C PRO A 160 12.41 8.39 2.02
N GLY A 161 11.57 8.31 3.06
CA GLY A 161 10.49 9.28 3.29
C GLY A 161 10.96 10.74 3.45
N ALA A 162 12.26 10.97 3.51
CA ALA A 162 12.91 12.26 3.54
C ALA A 162 14.09 12.26 2.56
N ASP A 163 14.26 13.36 1.81
CA ASP A 163 15.42 13.65 0.97
C ASP A 163 16.67 13.83 1.86
N LEU A 164 17.25 12.73 2.35
CA LEU A 164 18.47 12.77 3.13
C LEU A 164 19.70 12.73 2.21
N PRO A 165 20.76 13.51 2.49
CA PRO A 165 22.00 13.46 1.74
C PRO A 165 22.58 12.04 1.69
N GLU A 166 23.11 11.67 0.53
CA GLU A 166 23.72 10.37 0.21
C GLU A 166 24.86 9.95 1.16
N ASP A 167 25.35 10.86 2.00
CA ASP A 167 26.53 10.72 2.86
C ASP A 167 26.23 10.55 4.37
N GLN A 168 24.96 10.60 4.81
CA GLN A 168 24.60 10.30 6.20
C GLN A 168 23.92 8.93 6.25
N ASP A 169 24.46 8.03 7.10
CA ASP A 169 23.82 6.74 7.43
C ASP A 169 22.31 6.96 7.57
N PHE A 170 21.51 6.11 6.95
CA PHE A 170 20.04 6.07 7.04
C PHE A 170 19.63 6.16 8.52
N ASP A 171 19.43 7.37 9.04
CA ASP A 171 19.17 7.58 10.47
C ASP A 171 17.70 7.30 10.69
N SER A 172 17.40 6.01 10.79
CA SER A 172 16.05 5.49 10.82
C SER A 172 15.29 6.10 11.99
N HIS A 173 14.21 6.82 11.70
CA HIS A 173 13.42 7.48 12.74
C HIS A 173 12.84 6.50 13.77
N PHE A 174 12.53 5.29 13.30
CA PHE A 174 12.01 4.19 14.07
C PHE A 174 12.79 2.92 13.76
N ASP A 175 13.07 2.11 14.77
CA ASP A 175 13.43 0.72 14.51
C ASP A 175 12.15 -0.08 14.26
N LEU A 176 12.16 -0.92 13.22
CA LEU A 176 11.08 -1.84 12.90
C LEU A 176 11.68 -3.23 12.59
N GLU A 177 11.37 -4.20 13.44
CA GLU A 177 11.75 -5.60 13.24
C GLU A 177 10.50 -6.46 13.13
N ILE A 178 10.45 -7.31 12.11
CA ILE A 178 9.31 -8.18 11.84
C ILE A 178 9.80 -9.62 11.83
N SER A 179 9.23 -10.42 12.71
CA SER A 179 9.50 -11.86 12.79
C SER A 179 8.23 -12.67 12.56
N LEU A 180 8.37 -13.78 11.85
CA LEU A 180 7.28 -14.66 11.46
C LEU A 180 7.48 -16.05 12.06
N ASP A 181 6.51 -16.49 12.85
CA ASP A 181 6.41 -17.88 13.27
C ASP A 181 5.26 -18.56 12.54
N TRP A 182 5.41 -19.86 12.30
CA TRP A 182 4.41 -20.64 11.57
C TRP A 182 3.95 -21.85 12.38
N ALA A 183 2.67 -22.18 12.25
CA ALA A 183 2.06 -23.33 12.89
C ALA A 183 1.03 -24.00 11.97
N GLY A 184 0.68 -25.24 12.33
CA GLY A 184 -0.28 -26.05 11.59
C GLY A 184 0.28 -26.64 10.29
N ARG A 185 -0.57 -27.37 9.57
CA ARG A 185 -0.16 -28.09 8.35
C ARG A 185 0.08 -27.10 7.22
N ASN A 186 1.22 -27.25 6.54
CA ASN A 186 1.60 -26.40 5.39
C ASN A 186 1.47 -24.91 5.74
N PHE A 187 1.91 -24.53 6.94
CA PHE A 187 1.91 -23.15 7.45
C PHE A 187 0.51 -22.51 7.57
N SER A 188 -0.54 -23.27 7.85
CA SER A 188 -1.93 -22.77 7.90
C SER A 188 -2.17 -21.61 8.87
N THR A 189 -1.35 -21.46 9.91
CA THR A 189 -1.43 -20.36 10.86
C THR A 189 -0.09 -19.64 10.89
N MET A 190 -0.14 -18.32 10.76
CA MET A 190 0.99 -17.43 10.83
C MET A 190 0.88 -16.58 12.09
N TYR A 191 1.97 -16.41 12.82
CA TYR A 191 2.07 -15.44 13.89
C TYR A 191 3.09 -14.39 13.49
N ILE A 192 2.63 -13.17 13.33
CA ILE A 192 3.48 -12.03 13.02
C ILE A 192 3.78 -11.29 14.31
N THR A 193 5.05 -11.12 14.64
CA THR A 193 5.50 -10.26 15.74
C THR A 193 6.16 -9.03 15.14
N THR A 194 5.52 -7.88 15.29
CA THR A 194 6.08 -6.59 14.87
C THR A 194 6.65 -5.87 16.08
N CYS A 195 7.96 -5.67 16.10
CA CYS A 195 8.67 -4.97 17.16
C CYS A 195 9.06 -3.58 16.67
N THR A 196 8.73 -2.54 17.43
CA THR A 196 9.16 -1.18 17.11
C THR A 196 9.59 -0.40 18.34
N ARG A 197 10.47 0.58 18.12
CA ARG A 197 10.84 1.61 19.10
C ARG A 197 11.24 2.91 18.39
N TRP A 198 11.14 4.01 19.12
CA TRP A 198 11.59 5.32 18.72
C TRP A 198 13.10 5.47 18.94
N VAL A 199 13.82 5.94 17.91
CA VAL A 199 15.29 6.09 17.93
C VAL A 199 15.70 7.56 18.04
N ARG A 200 14.94 8.47 17.40
CA ARG A 200 15.26 9.91 17.29
C ARG A 200 14.96 10.72 18.55
N THR A 201 15.66 10.37 19.61
CA THR A 201 15.58 11.03 20.93
C THR A 201 16.15 12.44 20.95
N ASP A 202 16.87 12.84 19.89
CA ASP A 202 17.35 14.19 19.63
C ASP A 202 16.18 15.16 19.33
N LEU A 203 15.14 14.69 18.66
CA LEU A 203 13.96 15.50 18.32
C LEU A 203 12.95 15.54 19.46
N SER A 204 12.63 14.36 19.98
CA SER A 204 11.62 14.20 21.03
C SER A 204 11.92 12.96 21.87
N PRO A 205 11.63 12.96 23.18
CA PRO A 205 11.80 11.76 24.01
C PRO A 205 10.94 10.57 23.57
N HIS A 206 9.83 10.81 22.86
CA HIS A 206 8.92 9.81 22.34
C HIS A 206 8.30 10.30 21.02
N SER A 207 7.80 9.37 20.20
CA SER A 207 6.98 9.74 19.04
C SER A 207 5.64 10.35 19.46
N GLN A 208 5.01 11.07 18.54
CA GLN A 208 3.61 11.46 18.60
C GLN A 208 2.70 10.25 18.29
N LEU A 209 1.45 10.52 17.86
CA LEU A 209 0.56 9.51 17.31
C LEU A 209 1.27 8.81 16.15
N ALA A 210 1.58 7.54 16.32
CA ALA A 210 2.30 6.75 15.35
C ALA A 210 1.45 5.57 14.88
N PHE A 211 1.76 5.06 13.70
CA PHE A 211 1.09 3.91 13.14
C PHE A 211 2.10 2.90 12.59
N ILE A 212 1.67 1.64 12.55
CA ILE A 212 2.31 0.59 11.76
C ILE A 212 1.28 0.11 10.76
N ASP A 213 1.63 0.17 9.48
CA ASP A 213 0.88 -0.45 8.40
C ASP A 213 1.69 -1.64 7.87
N LEU A 214 1.06 -2.81 7.89
CA LEU A 214 1.66 -4.08 7.49
C LEU A 214 0.79 -4.75 6.45
N GLU A 215 1.34 -5.00 5.26
CA GLU A 215 0.67 -5.82 4.26
C GLU A 215 0.65 -7.27 4.72
N ILE A 216 -0.51 -7.92 4.70
CA ILE A 216 -0.67 -9.33 5.05
C ILE A 216 -0.62 -10.17 3.76
N PRO A 217 0.08 -11.33 3.77
CA PRO A 217 0.19 -12.17 2.59
C PRO A 217 -1.18 -12.66 2.12
N SER A 218 -1.37 -12.72 0.81
CA SER A 218 -2.58 -13.22 0.14
C SER A 218 -3.05 -14.56 0.71
N GLY A 219 -4.35 -14.62 1.02
CA GLY A 219 -5.02 -15.81 1.58
C GLY A 219 -5.02 -15.89 3.11
N TYR A 220 -4.29 -15.02 3.81
CA TYR A 220 -4.34 -14.90 5.27
C TYR A 220 -5.33 -13.84 5.72
N TYR A 221 -6.01 -14.12 6.83
CA TYR A 221 -6.97 -13.23 7.46
C TYR A 221 -6.72 -13.12 8.96
N ILE A 222 -6.91 -11.92 9.49
CA ILE A 222 -6.78 -11.65 10.92
C ILE A 222 -8.18 -11.48 11.52
N ILE A 223 -8.46 -12.29 12.55
CA ILE A 223 -9.74 -12.22 13.26
C ILE A 223 -9.73 -11.00 14.18
N LYS A 224 -10.83 -10.24 14.21
CA LYS A 224 -10.97 -9.01 15.04
C LYS A 224 -10.72 -9.25 16.54
N GLU A 225 -10.97 -10.45 17.03
CA GLU A 225 -10.74 -10.82 18.43
C GLU A 225 -9.24 -10.81 18.79
N GLU A 226 -8.37 -11.30 17.90
CA GLU A 226 -6.91 -11.28 18.10
C GLU A 226 -6.38 -9.85 18.20
N LEU A 227 -6.91 -8.93 17.40
CA LEU A 227 -6.57 -7.50 17.48
C LEU A 227 -6.98 -6.90 18.83
N ARG A 228 -8.20 -7.19 19.30
CA ARG A 228 -8.68 -6.71 20.61
C ARG A 228 -7.87 -7.29 21.76
N LYS A 229 -7.41 -8.53 21.64
CA LYS A 229 -6.52 -9.18 22.63
C LYS A 229 -5.19 -8.46 22.73
N GLN A 230 -4.56 -8.11 21.60
CA GLN A 230 -3.31 -7.33 21.63
C GLN A 230 -3.52 -5.93 22.18
N GLN A 231 -4.62 -5.27 21.81
CA GLN A 231 -4.97 -3.96 22.35
C GLN A 231 -5.14 -3.96 23.89
N LYS A 232 -5.70 -5.03 24.46
CA LYS A 232 -5.80 -5.19 25.92
C LYS A 232 -4.44 -5.44 26.58
N LYS A 233 -3.53 -6.12 25.88
CA LYS A 233 -2.18 -6.44 26.38
C LYS A 233 -1.24 -5.23 26.35
N TYR A 234 -1.35 -4.39 25.31
CA TYR A 234 -0.51 -3.21 25.12
C TYR A 234 -1.38 -1.94 25.20
N PRO A 235 -1.42 -1.23 26.35
CA PRO A 235 -2.31 -0.09 26.54
C PRO A 235 -1.99 1.13 25.66
N PHE A 236 -0.77 1.20 25.12
CA PHE A 236 -0.36 2.23 24.17
C PHE A 236 -1.01 2.08 22.79
N ILE A 237 -1.48 0.87 22.44
CA ILE A 237 -2.25 0.62 21.21
C ILE A 237 -3.67 1.15 21.42
N LYS A 238 -4.04 2.19 20.68
CA LYS A 238 -5.38 2.79 20.77
C LYS A 238 -6.37 2.19 19.79
N ARG A 239 -5.88 1.72 18.65
CA ARG A 239 -6.73 1.14 17.61
C ARG A 239 -5.93 0.16 16.77
N SER A 240 -6.57 -0.92 16.37
CA SER A 240 -6.05 -1.83 15.35
C SER A 240 -7.16 -2.17 14.37
N LYS A 241 -6.85 -2.16 13.08
CA LYS A 241 -7.79 -2.43 12.00
C LYS A 241 -7.11 -3.35 10.99
N TYR A 242 -7.80 -4.40 10.59
CA TYR A 242 -7.41 -5.20 9.43
C TYR A 242 -8.43 -4.97 8.32
N SER A 243 -7.95 -4.64 7.14
CA SER A 243 -8.72 -4.48 5.91
C SER A 243 -8.45 -5.67 5.00
N ALA A 244 -9.46 -6.51 4.78
CA ALA A 244 -9.34 -7.69 3.93
C ALA A 244 -9.15 -7.34 2.45
N GLU A 245 -9.78 -6.24 2.00
CA GLU A 245 -9.74 -5.77 0.60
C GLU A 245 -8.33 -5.33 0.20
N SER A 246 -7.71 -4.47 1.01
CA SER A 246 -6.34 -4.00 0.80
C SER A 246 -5.28 -4.92 1.42
N ARG A 247 -5.69 -6.02 2.08
CA ARG A 247 -4.84 -6.91 2.88
C ARG A 247 -3.96 -6.18 3.91
N MET A 248 -4.34 -4.97 4.33
CA MET A 248 -3.52 -4.12 5.20
C MET A 248 -3.94 -4.26 6.67
N LEU A 249 -2.98 -4.49 7.54
CA LEU A 249 -3.11 -4.40 9.00
C LEU A 249 -2.53 -3.08 9.48
N SER A 250 -3.39 -2.22 10.02
CA SER A 250 -3.03 -0.92 10.61
C SER A 250 -3.13 -0.97 12.12
N ILE A 251 -2.06 -0.61 12.82
CA ILE A 251 -1.99 -0.52 14.29
C ILE A 251 -1.61 0.92 14.66
N TYR A 252 -2.46 1.58 15.45
CA TYR A 252 -2.25 2.96 15.89
C TYR A 252 -1.85 2.99 17.37
N PHE A 253 -0.77 3.72 17.64
CA PHE A 253 -0.18 3.94 18.95
C PHE A 253 -0.37 5.40 19.35
N GLU A 254 -0.74 5.65 20.60
CA GLU A 254 -0.77 7.03 21.12
C GLU A 254 0.62 7.68 21.12
N LYS A 255 1.64 6.88 21.43
CA LYS A 255 3.06 7.22 21.35
C LYS A 255 3.89 5.94 21.33
N ILE A 256 5.07 6.01 20.73
CA ILE A 256 6.10 4.98 20.76
C ILE A 256 7.30 5.56 21.50
N GLY A 257 7.77 4.85 22.50
CA GLY A 257 8.96 5.24 23.26
C GLY A 257 10.21 4.53 22.78
N THR A 258 11.30 4.71 23.53
CA THR A 258 12.58 4.02 23.29
C THR A 258 12.53 2.53 23.63
N ASP A 259 11.53 2.12 24.41
CA ASP A 259 11.30 0.71 24.76
C ASP A 259 10.64 -0.05 23.60
N TRP A 260 11.07 -1.30 23.41
CA TRP A 260 10.52 -2.18 22.39
C TRP A 260 9.06 -2.56 22.67
N ILE A 261 8.19 -2.29 21.70
CA ILE A 261 6.79 -2.70 21.72
C ILE A 261 6.59 -3.77 20.64
N CYS A 262 6.27 -4.99 21.06
CA CYS A 262 6.23 -6.18 20.19
C CYS A 262 4.87 -6.91 20.19
N PRO A 263 3.78 -6.35 19.64
CA PRO A 263 2.53 -7.08 19.46
C PRO A 263 2.71 -8.32 18.57
N LYS A 264 2.21 -9.47 19.07
CA LYS A 264 2.19 -10.73 18.33
C LYS A 264 0.77 -11.05 17.87
N ILE A 265 0.53 -10.99 16.57
CA ILE A 265 -0.79 -11.14 15.96
C ILE A 265 -0.86 -12.45 15.20
N ARG A 266 -1.93 -13.21 15.46
CA ARG A 266 -2.23 -14.44 14.74
C ARG A 266 -3.04 -14.09 13.48
N ALA A 267 -2.58 -14.60 12.34
CA ALA A 267 -3.30 -14.62 11.08
C ALA A 267 -3.52 -16.08 10.65
N ASP A 268 -4.73 -16.42 10.23
CA ASP A 268 -5.07 -17.76 9.77
C ASP A 268 -5.29 -17.77 8.26
N ARG A 269 -4.85 -18.84 7.59
CA ARG A 269 -5.06 -19.02 6.16
C ARG A 269 -6.50 -19.42 5.88
N TRP A 270 -7.23 -18.55 5.19
CA TRP A 270 -8.61 -18.80 4.74
C TRP A 270 -8.64 -19.31 3.30
N TYR A 271 -7.80 -18.74 2.45
CA TYR A 271 -7.69 -19.16 1.06
C TYR A 271 -6.33 -19.83 0.81
N PRO A 272 -6.34 -21.03 0.21
CA PRO A 272 -5.12 -21.75 -0.07
C PRO A 272 -4.45 -21.11 -1.31
N VAL A 273 -3.39 -20.32 -1.08
CA VAL A 273 -2.57 -19.67 -2.12
C VAL A 273 -1.18 -20.30 -2.14
N ALA A 274 -0.67 -20.60 -3.34
CA ALA A 274 0.67 -21.14 -3.59
C ALA A 274 1.48 -20.14 -4.40
N ASN A 275 2.82 -20.25 -4.35
CA ASN A 275 3.73 -19.37 -5.11
C ASN A 275 3.44 -17.88 -4.91
N ILE A 276 3.28 -17.46 -3.66
CA ILE A 276 3.03 -16.06 -3.31
C ILE A 276 4.30 -15.20 -3.50
N SER A 277 4.14 -13.90 -3.73
CA SER A 277 5.25 -12.94 -3.68
C SER A 277 6.03 -13.05 -2.37
N ILE A 278 7.36 -13.03 -2.47
CA ILE A 278 8.25 -13.19 -1.31
C ILE A 278 8.19 -11.96 -0.41
N GLN A 279 8.23 -10.77 -1.01
CA GLN A 279 8.27 -9.49 -0.31
C GLN A 279 6.85 -9.03 0.03
N ASN A 280 6.68 -8.53 1.24
CA ASN A 280 5.47 -7.83 1.68
C ASN A 280 5.90 -6.54 2.37
N PHE A 281 5.12 -5.48 2.15
CA PHE A 281 5.47 -4.15 2.64
C PHE A 281 5.11 -3.95 4.11
N ALA A 282 5.97 -3.24 4.83
CA ALA A 282 5.71 -2.77 6.17
C ALA A 282 6.24 -1.34 6.34
N ILE A 283 5.48 -0.51 7.07
CA ILE A 283 5.88 0.84 7.38
C ILE A 283 5.49 1.20 8.81
N VAL A 284 6.38 1.90 9.49
CA VAL A 284 6.09 2.59 10.74
C VAL A 284 6.37 4.07 10.55
N GLY A 285 5.51 4.93 11.06
CA GLY A 285 5.71 6.36 10.96
C GLY A 285 4.82 7.17 11.88
N GLU A 286 5.14 8.45 11.98
CA GLU A 286 4.25 9.41 12.63
C GLU A 286 3.05 9.76 11.73
N TYR A 287 1.90 9.96 12.36
CA TYR A 287 0.67 10.25 11.64
C TYR A 287 0.58 11.71 11.14
N TYR A 288 1.20 12.64 11.87
CA TYR A 288 1.16 14.06 11.52
C TYR A 288 2.33 14.49 10.64
N GLU A 289 3.47 13.81 10.74
CA GLU A 289 4.70 14.08 9.99
C GLU A 289 5.15 12.79 9.28
N PRO A 290 4.56 12.45 8.12
CA PRO A 290 4.81 11.17 7.45
C PRO A 290 6.24 11.05 6.89
N GLU A 291 7.02 12.13 6.85
CA GLU A 291 8.45 12.10 6.53
C GLU A 291 9.25 11.34 7.61
N ILE A 292 8.78 11.41 8.86
CA ILE A 292 9.33 10.66 9.99
C ILE A 292 8.76 9.24 9.93
N GLN A 293 9.37 8.42 9.10
CA GLN A 293 8.97 7.03 8.90
C GLN A 293 10.16 6.10 8.66
N ASN A 294 9.92 4.80 8.87
CA ASN A 294 10.79 3.73 8.43
C ASN A 294 9.95 2.70 7.67
N ALA A 295 10.31 2.49 6.41
CA ALA A 295 9.72 1.50 5.53
C ALA A 295 10.66 0.29 5.39
N THR A 296 10.12 -0.91 5.58
CA THR A 296 10.86 -2.16 5.46
C THR A 296 10.06 -3.19 4.67
N LEU A 297 10.77 -4.12 4.03
CA LEU A 297 10.16 -5.28 3.39
C LEU A 297 10.42 -6.51 4.24
N TYR A 298 9.39 -7.31 4.48
CA TYR A 298 9.52 -8.57 5.21
C TYR A 298 9.19 -9.76 4.31
N THR A 299 9.95 -10.84 4.48
CA THR A 299 9.95 -11.97 3.56
C THR A 299 9.15 -13.16 4.08
N VAL A 300 8.40 -13.81 3.17
CA VAL A 300 7.58 -15.00 3.48
C VAL A 300 8.06 -16.25 2.73
N TYR A 301 9.32 -16.65 2.92
CA TYR A 301 9.93 -17.79 2.23
C TYR A 301 9.08 -19.07 2.28
N ASN A 302 8.57 -19.42 3.45
CA ASN A 302 7.75 -20.62 3.65
C ASN A 302 6.50 -20.67 2.75
N LEU A 303 5.91 -19.51 2.45
CA LEU A 303 4.73 -19.43 1.59
C LEU A 303 5.10 -19.35 0.11
N ASN A 304 6.19 -18.69 -0.22
CA ASN A 304 6.66 -18.62 -1.60
C ASN A 304 7.07 -20.00 -2.13
N PHE A 305 7.80 -20.78 -1.32
CA PHE A 305 8.19 -22.15 -1.67
C PHE A 305 7.04 -23.16 -1.57
N LEU A 306 5.85 -22.74 -1.11
CA LEU A 306 4.72 -23.64 -0.94
C LEU A 306 4.15 -24.04 -2.31
N HIS A 307 4.19 -25.33 -2.60
CA HIS A 307 3.76 -25.84 -3.89
C HIS A 307 2.24 -25.95 -3.98
N VAL A 308 1.69 -25.76 -5.18
CA VAL A 308 0.24 -25.85 -5.48
C VAL A 308 -0.37 -27.14 -4.92
N CYS A 309 0.36 -28.25 -5.00
CA CYS A 309 -0.08 -29.56 -4.49
C CYS A 309 -0.26 -29.60 -2.97
N GLN A 310 0.59 -28.91 -2.21
CA GLN A 310 0.50 -28.86 -0.75
C GLN A 310 -0.67 -27.98 -0.30
N VAL A 311 -1.04 -27.01 -1.14
CA VAL A 311 -2.07 -26.01 -0.89
C VAL A 311 -3.46 -26.56 -1.22
N CYS A 312 -3.59 -27.18 -2.39
CA CYS A 312 -4.85 -27.71 -2.88
C CYS A 312 -5.27 -29.02 -2.17
N GLY A 313 -4.30 -29.88 -1.80
CA GLY A 313 -4.52 -30.97 -0.84
C GLY A 313 -5.54 -32.04 -1.26
N SER A 314 -5.97 -32.07 -2.52
CA SER A 314 -6.90 -33.04 -3.08
C SER A 314 -6.30 -33.76 -4.30
N PHE A 315 -6.95 -34.85 -4.73
CA PHE A 315 -6.59 -35.57 -5.96
C PHE A 315 -7.07 -34.84 -7.23
N GLU A 316 -7.95 -33.85 -7.07
CA GLU A 316 -8.51 -33.04 -8.17
C GLU A 316 -7.56 -31.92 -8.60
N CYS A 317 -6.44 -31.72 -7.89
CA CYS A 317 -5.46 -30.70 -8.20
C CYS A 317 -4.68 -31.08 -9.47
N PRO A 318 -4.71 -30.25 -10.53
CA PRO A 318 -3.91 -30.51 -11.73
C PRO A 318 -2.42 -30.51 -11.38
N TYR A 319 -1.66 -31.40 -12.00
CA TYR A 319 -0.19 -31.52 -11.86
C TYR A 319 0.33 -32.05 -10.50
N CYS A 320 -0.48 -32.78 -9.73
CA CYS A 320 -0.10 -33.31 -8.41
C CYS A 320 -0.10 -34.85 -8.32
N PRO A 321 0.89 -35.56 -8.89
CA PRO A 321 0.89 -37.02 -8.96
C PRO A 321 1.03 -37.72 -7.59
N HIS A 322 1.66 -37.06 -6.61
CA HIS A 322 1.91 -37.65 -5.29
C HIS A 322 0.67 -37.72 -4.38
N TYR A 323 -0.36 -36.90 -4.62
CA TYR A 323 -1.64 -37.00 -3.92
C TYR A 323 -2.61 -38.01 -4.61
N ASN A 324 -2.24 -38.52 -5.79
CA ASN A 324 -2.97 -39.55 -6.53
C ASN A 324 -2.58 -40.99 -6.15
N THR A 325 -1.53 -41.19 -5.36
CA THR A 325 -1.15 -42.54 -4.92
C THR A 325 -1.91 -42.91 -3.66
N GLY A 326 -3.15 -43.37 -3.81
CA GLY A 326 -3.73 -44.27 -2.83
C GLY A 326 -2.79 -45.47 -2.71
N THR A 327 -2.33 -45.80 -1.51
CA THR A 327 -1.57 -47.03 -1.28
C THR A 327 -2.40 -48.18 -1.85
N PRO A 328 -1.93 -48.89 -2.90
CA PRO A 328 -2.63 -50.08 -3.32
C PRO A 328 -2.58 -51.01 -2.11
N THR A 329 -3.73 -51.32 -1.52
CA THR A 329 -3.85 -52.35 -0.49
C THR A 329 -3.58 -53.69 -1.17
N ASN A 330 -2.30 -53.96 -1.45
CA ASN A 330 -1.84 -55.16 -2.11
C ASN A 330 -1.54 -56.25 -1.07
N THR A 331 -2.42 -56.35 -0.08
CA THR A 331 -2.54 -57.57 0.70
C THR A 331 -3.71 -58.34 0.10
N TRP A 332 -3.41 -59.21 -0.85
CA TRP A 332 -4.21 -60.42 -1.04
C TRP A 332 -4.12 -61.22 0.26
N ASN A 333 -4.89 -60.78 1.27
CA ASN A 333 -5.05 -61.51 2.49
C ASN A 333 -5.73 -62.81 2.12
N VAL A 334 -5.14 -63.92 2.53
CA VAL A 334 -5.62 -65.29 2.29
C VAL A 334 -7.09 -65.44 2.71
N HIS A 335 -7.55 -64.61 3.67
CA HIS A 335 -8.94 -64.49 4.09
C HIS A 335 -9.92 -64.00 3.01
N SER A 336 -9.52 -63.12 2.10
CA SER A 336 -10.37 -62.64 1.01
C SER A 336 -10.59 -63.74 -0.05
N CYS A 337 -9.57 -64.57 -0.33
CA CYS A 337 -9.74 -65.75 -1.19
C CYS A 337 -10.63 -66.81 -0.54
N PHE A 338 -10.48 -67.06 0.77
CA PHE A 338 -11.37 -68.00 1.48
C PHE A 338 -12.83 -67.56 1.46
N LEU A 339 -13.12 -66.26 1.63
CA LEU A 339 -14.49 -65.74 1.57
C LEU A 339 -15.11 -65.85 0.16
N TYR A 340 -14.33 -65.65 -0.90
CA TYR A 340 -14.82 -65.86 -2.28
C TYR A 340 -15.09 -67.34 -2.60
N ILE A 341 -14.23 -68.26 -2.14
CA ILE A 341 -14.43 -69.71 -2.34
C ILE A 341 -15.60 -70.24 -1.48
N PHE A 342 -15.78 -69.72 -0.26
CA PHE A 342 -16.91 -70.10 0.59
C PHE A 342 -18.24 -69.51 0.06
N GLY A 343 -18.24 -68.28 -0.43
CA GLY A 343 -19.41 -67.66 -1.04
C GLY A 343 -19.89 -68.38 -2.31
N THR A 344 -18.94 -68.85 -3.15
CA THR A 344 -19.28 -69.57 -4.39
C THR A 344 -19.75 -71.00 -4.12
N THR A 345 -19.21 -71.70 -3.12
CA THR A 345 -19.67 -73.04 -2.74
C THR A 345 -21.05 -73.01 -2.08
N VAL A 346 -21.35 -72.02 -1.24
CA VAL A 346 -22.69 -71.81 -0.67
C VAL A 346 -23.72 -71.44 -1.75
N ALA A 347 -23.35 -70.58 -2.71
CA ALA A 347 -24.23 -70.25 -3.84
C ALA A 347 -24.55 -71.47 -4.73
N LEU A 348 -23.57 -72.34 -4.98
CA LEU A 348 -23.77 -73.60 -5.70
C LEU A 348 -24.66 -74.58 -4.90
N PHE A 349 -24.49 -74.65 -3.58
CA PHE A 349 -25.31 -75.51 -2.71
C PHE A 349 -26.77 -75.05 -2.68
N ILE A 350 -27.01 -73.73 -2.63
CA ILE A 350 -28.37 -73.15 -2.72
C ILE A 350 -28.98 -73.42 -4.10
N ARG A 351 -28.20 -73.32 -5.18
CA ARG A 351 -28.66 -73.62 -6.54
C ARG A 351 -29.01 -75.10 -6.74
N MET A 352 -28.26 -76.02 -6.14
CA MET A 352 -28.56 -77.45 -6.20
C MET A 352 -29.79 -77.83 -5.36
N ASN A 353 -29.98 -77.23 -4.19
CA ASN A 353 -31.18 -77.47 -3.37
C ASN A 353 -32.45 -76.93 -4.04
N ASN A 354 -32.39 -75.79 -4.72
CA ASN A 354 -33.53 -75.27 -5.46
C ASN A 354 -33.86 -76.13 -6.70
N MET A 355 -32.89 -76.82 -7.29
CA MET A 355 -33.13 -77.72 -8.43
C MET A 355 -33.83 -79.04 -8.03
N PHE A 356 -33.68 -79.47 -6.77
CA PHE A 356 -34.35 -80.67 -6.25
C PHE A 356 -35.79 -80.42 -5.78
N LEU A 357 -36.21 -79.15 -5.59
CA LEU A 357 -37.57 -78.78 -5.20
C LEU A 357 -38.54 -78.65 -6.40
N ASP A 358 -38.04 -78.59 -7.64
CA ASP A 358 -38.85 -78.49 -8.86
C ASP A 358 -39.22 -79.86 -9.48
N PHE A 359 -38.89 -80.98 -8.81
CA PHE A 359 -39.14 -82.35 -9.31
C PHE A 359 -40.05 -83.21 -8.41
N ARG A 360 -40.95 -82.60 -7.63
CA ARG A 360 -41.98 -83.32 -6.88
C ARG A 360 -43.40 -82.93 -7.28
#